data_AF-A0A382I771-F1
#
_entry.id   AF-A0A382I771-F1
#
_cell.length_a   1.000
_cell.length_b   1.000
_cell.length_c   1.000
_cell.angle_alpha   90.00
_cell.angle_beta   90.00
_cell.angle_gamma   90.00
#
_symmetry.space_group_name_H-M   'P 1'
#
loop_
_entity.id
_entity.type
_entity.pdbx_description
1 polymer ?
#
loop_
_entity_poly.entity_id
_entity_poly.type
_entity_poly.pdbx_seq_one_letter_code
_entity_poly.pdbx_strand_id
1 'polypeptide(L)'
;MIIYPDIEIQDGRSVSLPRGRKEEATVFEISPLKAAENFQLAGAEWLQVVDIDGVFQGGRFNSGMICEIIDDVDIPVQVAGGIRTEQHVDWWFEHGASRIVLGTAAIKDNHLLRHVCHLYPDRIVVSIDVRAGYVLIDGWQTRTSFDPITLGRSFRDLGVAAIVYTDIDRFENHPESSLAGTSEIGTELDLPIISSGTVRTLDDISLLSLLPNIHGVITGRALFSGAIDLKEAIALARESGVDPSLAEEGVRPQQASPTPTGQTIPPNYTTMGQELLDLHRAHTEGAVSVEEYQTARQKILTRFDK
;
A
#
# COMPACT_ATOMS: atom_id res chain seq x y z
N MET A 1 10.54 5.45 -8.57
CA MET A 1 9.66 4.40 -8.00
C MET A 1 8.84 3.79 -9.14
N ILE A 2 8.54 2.48 -9.12
CA ILE A 2 7.76 1.80 -10.17
C ILE A 2 6.27 1.78 -9.79
N ILE A 3 5.37 2.08 -10.74
CA ILE A 3 3.93 1.86 -10.57
C ILE A 3 3.58 0.47 -11.10
N TYR A 4 2.94 -0.35 -10.27
CA TYR A 4 2.43 -1.67 -10.61
C TYR A 4 0.89 -1.59 -10.72
N PRO A 5 0.31 -1.39 -11.91
CA PRO A 5 -1.12 -1.57 -12.11
C PRO A 5 -1.53 -2.98 -11.68
N ASP A 6 -2.60 -3.06 -10.91
CA ASP A 6 -3.05 -4.30 -10.27
C ASP A 6 -4.38 -4.76 -10.86
N ILE A 7 -4.42 -5.99 -11.34
CA ILE A 7 -5.62 -6.65 -11.88
C ILE A 7 -5.98 -7.81 -10.95
N GLU A 8 -6.98 -7.59 -10.11
CA GLU A 8 -7.60 -8.66 -9.32
C GLU A 8 -8.66 -9.37 -10.17
N ILE A 9 -8.59 -10.70 -10.25
CA ILE A 9 -9.51 -11.53 -11.04
C ILE A 9 -10.33 -12.43 -10.12
N GLN A 10 -11.65 -12.33 -10.22
CA GLN A 10 -12.62 -13.21 -9.56
C GLN A 10 -13.69 -13.63 -10.55
N ASP A 11 -13.98 -14.93 -10.61
CA ASP A 11 -14.93 -15.52 -11.55
C ASP A 11 -14.71 -15.03 -13.00
N GLY A 12 -13.43 -14.94 -13.43
CA GLY A 12 -13.02 -14.45 -14.75
C GLY A 12 -13.27 -12.96 -15.02
N ARG A 13 -13.53 -12.15 -13.99
CA ARG A 13 -13.80 -10.71 -14.13
C ARG A 13 -12.84 -9.87 -13.32
N SER A 14 -12.54 -8.67 -13.81
CA SER A 14 -11.80 -7.67 -13.04
C SER A 14 -12.64 -7.21 -11.87
N VAL A 15 -12.08 -7.31 -10.67
CA VAL A 15 -12.75 -6.88 -9.44
C VAL A 15 -11.85 -5.95 -8.63
N SER A 16 -12.43 -5.33 -7.62
CA SER A 16 -11.71 -4.84 -6.46
C SER A 16 -12.45 -5.33 -5.23
N LEU A 17 -11.73 -5.81 -4.22
CA LEU A 17 -12.31 -6.18 -2.93
C LEU A 17 -12.12 -5.06 -1.89
N PRO A 18 -13.13 -4.18 -1.66
CA PRO A 18 -13.10 -3.28 -0.51
C PRO A 18 -12.88 -4.09 0.77
N ARG A 19 -11.84 -3.74 1.54
CA ARG A 19 -11.51 -4.40 2.82
C ARG A 19 -11.25 -5.91 2.71
N GLY A 20 -10.97 -6.41 1.50
CA GLY A 20 -10.71 -7.84 1.24
C GLY A 20 -11.93 -8.73 1.44
N ARG A 21 -13.14 -8.16 1.45
CA ARG A 21 -14.38 -8.92 1.63
C ARG A 21 -14.89 -9.43 0.30
N LYS A 22 -14.93 -10.75 0.15
CA LYS A 22 -15.35 -11.43 -1.08
C LYS A 22 -16.75 -11.01 -1.52
N GLU A 23 -17.64 -10.79 -0.56
CA GLU A 23 -19.05 -10.46 -0.79
C GLU A 23 -19.28 -9.00 -1.20
N GLU A 24 -18.29 -8.13 -1.00
CA GLU A 24 -18.37 -6.69 -1.31
C GLU A 24 -17.62 -6.34 -2.61
N ALA A 25 -17.30 -7.36 -3.43
CA ALA A 25 -16.56 -7.19 -4.67
C ALA A 25 -17.23 -6.16 -5.60
N THR A 26 -16.46 -5.14 -5.98
CA THR A 26 -16.85 -4.22 -7.04
C THR A 26 -16.34 -4.80 -8.36
N VAL A 27 -17.25 -5.17 -9.25
CA VAL A 27 -16.92 -5.71 -10.58
C VAL A 27 -16.74 -4.56 -11.56
N PHE A 28 -15.66 -4.57 -12.31
CA PHE A 28 -15.43 -3.62 -13.40
C PHE A 28 -15.88 -4.22 -14.74
N GLU A 29 -16.41 -3.37 -15.63
CA GLU A 29 -16.91 -3.83 -16.94
C GLU A 29 -15.80 -4.19 -17.91
N ILE A 30 -14.61 -3.59 -17.75
CA ILE A 30 -13.44 -3.92 -18.56
C ILE A 30 -12.95 -5.33 -18.22
N SER A 31 -12.63 -6.12 -19.25
CA SER A 31 -12.07 -7.46 -19.04
C SER A 31 -10.62 -7.37 -18.52
N PRO A 32 -10.14 -8.39 -17.77
CA PRO A 32 -8.75 -8.44 -17.32
C PRO A 32 -7.73 -8.29 -18.46
N LEU A 33 -7.94 -8.97 -19.58
CA LEU A 33 -7.12 -8.84 -20.79
C LEU A 33 -7.08 -7.40 -21.32
N LYS A 34 -8.25 -6.76 -21.44
CA LYS A 34 -8.30 -5.39 -21.97
C LYS A 34 -7.70 -4.38 -20.99
N ALA A 35 -7.82 -4.61 -19.69
CA ALA A 35 -7.16 -3.80 -18.68
C ALA A 35 -5.63 -3.92 -18.78
N ALA A 36 -5.11 -5.15 -18.93
CA ALA A 36 -3.68 -5.40 -19.10
C ALA A 36 -3.12 -4.69 -20.35
N GLU A 37 -3.79 -4.84 -21.49
CA GLU A 37 -3.43 -4.16 -22.75
C GLU A 37 -3.42 -2.63 -22.55
N ASN A 38 -4.46 -2.07 -21.93
CA ASN A 38 -4.56 -0.64 -21.70
C ASN A 38 -3.46 -0.12 -20.77
N PHE A 39 -3.10 -0.86 -19.71
CA PHE A 39 -2.02 -0.47 -18.80
C PHE A 39 -0.66 -0.51 -19.48
N GLN A 40 -0.37 -1.53 -20.29
CA GLN A 40 0.83 -1.57 -21.12
C GLN A 40 0.89 -0.38 -22.09
N LEU A 41 -0.19 -0.10 -22.81
CA LEU A 41 -0.26 1.04 -23.75
C LEU A 41 -0.11 2.40 -23.06
N ALA A 42 -0.47 2.48 -21.78
CA ALA A 42 -0.24 3.64 -20.94
C ALA A 42 1.19 3.74 -20.39
N GLY A 43 2.05 2.76 -20.66
CA GLY A 43 3.48 2.78 -20.33
C GLY A 43 3.84 2.09 -19.01
N ALA A 44 2.98 1.22 -18.47
CA ALA A 44 3.31 0.41 -17.31
C ALA A 44 4.62 -0.37 -17.54
N GLU A 45 5.47 -0.43 -16.52
CA GLU A 45 6.76 -1.16 -16.58
C GLU A 45 6.64 -2.58 -16.02
N TRP A 46 5.63 -2.81 -15.18
CA TRP A 46 5.28 -4.09 -14.58
C TRP A 46 3.77 -4.19 -14.48
N LEU A 47 3.24 -5.40 -14.53
CA LEU A 47 1.84 -5.68 -14.23
C LEU A 47 1.75 -6.60 -13.01
N GLN A 48 0.84 -6.31 -12.08
CA GLN A 48 0.46 -7.28 -11.06
C GLN A 48 -0.90 -7.90 -11.40
N VAL A 49 -0.99 -9.22 -11.29
CA VAL A 49 -2.23 -9.97 -11.52
C VAL A 49 -2.48 -10.91 -10.35
N VAL A 50 -3.68 -10.85 -9.77
CA VAL A 50 -4.05 -11.60 -8.57
C VAL A 50 -5.24 -12.51 -8.84
N ASP A 51 -5.07 -13.82 -8.64
CA ASP A 51 -6.18 -14.78 -8.62
C ASP A 51 -6.89 -14.74 -7.26
N ILE A 52 -7.96 -13.96 -7.16
CA ILE A 52 -8.73 -13.77 -5.92
C ILE A 52 -9.43 -15.06 -5.50
N ASP A 53 -9.90 -15.87 -6.45
CA ASP A 53 -10.48 -17.18 -6.11
C ASP A 53 -9.42 -18.10 -5.52
N GLY A 54 -8.20 -18.05 -6.05
CA GLY A 54 -7.03 -18.70 -5.50
C GLY A 54 -6.69 -18.24 -4.09
N VAL A 55 -6.79 -16.95 -3.77
CA VAL A 55 -6.53 -16.41 -2.42
C VAL A 55 -7.37 -17.15 -1.37
N PHE A 56 -8.68 -17.29 -1.60
CA PHE A 56 -9.60 -17.88 -0.62
C PHE A 56 -9.61 -19.41 -0.64
N GLN A 57 -9.61 -20.03 -1.82
CA GLN A 57 -9.82 -21.47 -1.95
C GLN A 57 -8.49 -22.25 -2.08
N GLY A 58 -7.43 -21.60 -2.53
CA GLY A 58 -6.17 -22.25 -2.90
C GLY A 58 -6.23 -22.89 -4.28
N GLY A 59 -5.13 -22.86 -5.03
CA GLY A 59 -5.07 -23.34 -6.41
C GLY A 59 -5.03 -22.19 -7.42
N ARG A 60 -5.39 -22.48 -8.67
CA ARG A 60 -5.32 -21.57 -9.81
C ARG A 60 -6.62 -21.63 -10.62
N PHE A 61 -7.63 -20.87 -10.21
CA PHE A 61 -8.97 -20.91 -10.82
C PHE A 61 -9.04 -20.09 -12.09
N ASN A 62 -8.28 -19.00 -12.13
CA ASN A 62 -8.23 -18.08 -13.25
C ASN A 62 -6.95 -18.26 -14.08
N SER A 63 -6.29 -19.43 -13.98
CA SER A 63 -4.98 -19.67 -14.62
C SER A 63 -4.97 -19.44 -16.12
N GLY A 64 -5.98 -19.95 -16.84
CA GLY A 64 -6.04 -19.78 -18.30
C GLY A 64 -6.00 -18.31 -18.70
N MET A 65 -6.82 -17.49 -18.05
CA MET A 65 -6.88 -16.05 -18.31
C MET A 65 -5.60 -15.31 -17.92
N ILE A 66 -4.95 -15.71 -16.81
CA ILE A 66 -3.68 -15.10 -16.40
C ILE A 66 -2.57 -15.48 -17.40
N CYS A 67 -2.54 -16.72 -17.90
CA CYS A 67 -1.61 -17.11 -18.97
C CYS A 67 -1.86 -16.32 -20.25
N GLU A 68 -3.12 -16.13 -20.65
CA GLU A 68 -3.45 -15.27 -21.81
C GLU A 68 -2.95 -13.83 -21.60
N ILE A 69 -3.10 -13.27 -20.39
CA ILE A 69 -2.54 -11.94 -20.07
C ILE A 69 -1.02 -11.94 -20.20
N ILE A 70 -0.32 -12.97 -19.69
CA ILE A 70 1.14 -13.09 -19.77
C ILE A 70 1.61 -13.17 -21.22
N ASP A 71 0.88 -13.90 -22.07
CA ASP A 71 1.23 -14.08 -23.49
C ASP A 71 0.94 -12.83 -24.34
N ASP A 72 -0.06 -12.02 -23.96
CA ASP A 72 -0.51 -10.84 -24.72
C ASP A 72 0.24 -9.55 -24.39
N VAL A 73 0.96 -9.48 -23.26
CA VAL A 73 1.73 -8.30 -22.85
C VAL A 73 3.23 -8.52 -22.99
N ASP A 74 3.95 -7.47 -23.41
CA ASP A 74 5.42 -7.44 -23.53
C ASP A 74 6.12 -7.06 -22.21
N ILE A 75 5.35 -6.60 -21.21
CA ILE A 75 5.86 -6.16 -19.91
C ILE A 75 5.88 -7.32 -18.91
N PRO A 76 6.83 -7.35 -17.96
CA PRO A 76 6.90 -8.42 -16.98
C PRO A 76 5.68 -8.47 -16.06
N VAL A 77 5.15 -9.68 -15.85
CA VAL A 77 3.97 -9.94 -15.02
C VAL A 77 4.37 -10.57 -13.68
N GLN A 78 3.89 -9.97 -12.60
CA GLN A 78 3.97 -10.48 -11.23
C GLN A 78 2.65 -11.15 -10.86
N VAL A 79 2.66 -12.45 -10.58
CA VAL A 79 1.45 -13.23 -10.28
C VAL A 79 1.31 -13.50 -8.78
N ALA A 80 0.10 -13.31 -8.27
CA ALA A 80 -0.27 -13.59 -6.89
C ALA A 80 -1.59 -14.39 -6.81
N GLY A 81 -1.86 -14.96 -5.63
CA GLY A 81 -3.13 -15.64 -5.33
C GLY A 81 -3.05 -17.17 -5.36
N GLY A 82 -3.34 -17.81 -4.22
CA GLY A 82 -3.49 -19.28 -4.13
C GLY A 82 -2.23 -20.13 -4.27
N ILE A 83 -1.05 -19.52 -4.35
CA ILE A 83 0.24 -20.19 -4.50
C ILE A 83 0.71 -20.70 -3.13
N ARG A 84 0.76 -22.03 -2.97
CA ARG A 84 0.94 -22.70 -1.66
C ARG A 84 2.02 -23.80 -1.66
N THR A 85 2.52 -24.18 -2.84
CA THR A 85 3.49 -25.27 -3.00
C THR A 85 4.54 -24.89 -4.03
N GLU A 86 5.69 -25.56 -3.99
CA GLU A 86 6.74 -25.43 -5.01
C GLU A 86 6.20 -25.68 -6.41
N GLN A 87 5.39 -26.73 -6.58
CA GLN A 87 4.74 -27.07 -7.85
C GLN A 87 3.82 -25.94 -8.37
N HIS A 88 3.24 -25.12 -7.49
CA HIS A 88 2.49 -23.94 -7.94
C HIS A 88 3.43 -22.86 -8.47
N VAL A 89 4.57 -22.65 -7.81
CA VAL A 89 5.60 -21.69 -8.22
C VAL A 89 6.21 -22.08 -9.56
N ASP A 90 6.68 -23.34 -9.68
CA ASP A 90 7.29 -23.88 -10.90
C ASP A 90 6.36 -23.69 -12.10
N TRP A 91 5.10 -24.10 -11.93
CA TRP A 91 4.12 -24.01 -13.00
C TRP A 91 3.92 -22.57 -13.51
N TRP A 92 3.84 -21.58 -12.62
CA TRP A 92 3.69 -20.19 -13.07
C TRP A 92 4.91 -19.68 -13.81
N PHE A 93 6.11 -20.08 -13.39
CA PHE A 93 7.34 -19.73 -14.08
C PHE A 93 7.49 -20.43 -15.43
N GLU A 94 7.04 -21.68 -15.55
CA GLU A 94 6.93 -22.40 -16.83
C GLU A 94 5.97 -21.72 -17.81
N HIS A 95 4.98 -20.98 -17.30
CA HIS A 95 3.99 -20.23 -18.07
C HIS A 95 4.30 -18.73 -18.15
N GLY A 96 5.57 -18.33 -17.99
CA GLY A 96 6.03 -16.98 -18.33
C GLY A 96 5.88 -15.92 -17.23
N ALA A 97 5.37 -16.26 -16.04
CA ALA A 97 5.34 -15.30 -14.94
C ALA A 97 6.77 -14.80 -14.62
N SER A 98 6.95 -13.48 -14.53
CA SER A 98 8.27 -12.90 -14.24
C SER A 98 8.60 -12.95 -12.75
N ARG A 99 7.60 -12.74 -11.89
CA ARG A 99 7.70 -12.84 -10.42
C ARG A 99 6.49 -13.54 -9.83
N ILE A 100 6.70 -14.14 -8.66
CA ILE A 100 5.65 -14.78 -7.88
C ILE A 100 5.56 -14.16 -6.49
N VAL A 101 4.34 -13.75 -6.11
CA VAL A 101 4.06 -13.21 -4.78
C VAL A 101 3.54 -14.31 -3.86
N LEU A 102 4.22 -14.52 -2.75
CA LEU A 102 3.83 -15.46 -1.70
C LEU A 102 3.42 -14.69 -0.43
N GLY A 103 2.16 -14.83 -0.03
CA GLY A 103 1.66 -14.32 1.26
C GLY A 103 1.73 -15.39 2.35
N THR A 104 0.57 -15.95 2.71
CA THR A 104 0.41 -17.02 3.71
C THR A 104 1.47 -18.12 3.66
N ALA A 105 1.81 -18.62 2.47
CA ALA A 105 2.74 -19.74 2.33
C ALA A 105 4.16 -19.37 2.77
N ALA A 106 4.62 -18.16 2.45
CA ALA A 106 5.94 -17.67 2.87
C ALA A 106 6.05 -17.51 4.39
N ILE A 107 4.92 -17.20 5.05
CA ILE A 107 4.86 -16.97 6.50
C ILE A 107 4.71 -18.30 7.26
N LYS A 108 3.88 -19.24 6.75
CA LYS A 108 3.64 -20.54 7.39
C LYS A 108 4.75 -21.56 7.14
N ASP A 109 5.39 -21.52 5.97
CA ASP A 109 6.37 -22.50 5.54
C ASP A 109 7.67 -21.83 5.10
N ASN A 110 8.57 -21.64 6.06
CA ASN A 110 9.87 -21.05 5.81
C ASN A 110 10.77 -21.98 4.96
N HIS A 111 10.58 -23.31 5.04
CA HIS A 111 11.36 -24.24 4.21
C HIS A 111 11.01 -24.07 2.74
N LEU A 112 9.71 -24.01 2.42
CA LEU A 112 9.24 -23.71 1.07
C LEU A 112 9.83 -22.38 0.59
N LEU A 113 9.72 -21.31 1.36
CA LEU A 113 10.24 -19.99 0.98
C LEU A 113 11.74 -20.03 0.65
N ARG A 114 12.56 -20.61 1.53
CA ARG A 114 14.01 -20.74 1.30
C ARG A 114 14.31 -21.52 0.02
N HIS A 115 13.60 -22.62 -0.18
CA HIS A 115 13.81 -23.50 -1.32
C HIS A 115 13.48 -22.79 -2.64
N VAL A 116 12.31 -22.15 -2.74
CA VAL A 116 11.92 -21.46 -3.99
C VAL A 116 12.76 -20.22 -4.27
N CYS A 117 13.22 -19.49 -3.24
CA CYS A 117 14.14 -18.37 -3.47
C CYS A 117 15.52 -18.84 -3.92
N HIS A 118 15.97 -20.02 -3.48
CA HIS A 118 17.21 -20.63 -3.97
C HIS A 118 17.09 -21.07 -5.44
N LEU A 119 15.96 -21.68 -5.82
CA LEU A 119 15.71 -22.09 -7.21
C LEU A 119 15.49 -20.90 -8.15
N TYR A 120 14.85 -19.83 -7.65
CA TYR A 120 14.44 -18.67 -8.42
C TYR A 120 14.89 -17.37 -7.75
N PRO A 121 16.20 -17.10 -7.70
CA PRO A 121 16.74 -15.89 -7.07
C PRO A 121 16.15 -14.63 -7.72
N ASP A 122 15.83 -13.63 -6.90
CA ASP A 122 15.30 -12.33 -7.32
C ASP A 122 13.94 -12.38 -8.07
N ARG A 123 13.23 -13.52 -7.96
CA ARG A 123 11.93 -13.72 -8.62
C ARG A 123 10.77 -14.04 -7.66
N ILE A 124 11.07 -14.20 -6.38
CA ILE A 124 10.07 -14.40 -5.33
C ILE A 124 9.87 -13.11 -4.57
N VAL A 125 8.61 -12.69 -4.43
CA VAL A 125 8.18 -11.53 -3.64
C VAL A 125 7.36 -12.04 -2.47
N VAL A 126 7.53 -11.45 -1.29
CA VAL A 126 6.76 -11.84 -0.10
C VAL A 126 5.75 -10.77 0.25
N SER A 127 4.48 -11.14 0.42
CA SER A 127 3.44 -10.22 0.90
C SER A 127 3.38 -10.24 2.43
N ILE A 128 3.50 -9.08 3.04
CA ILE A 128 3.25 -8.83 4.47
C ILE A 128 2.03 -7.92 4.55
N ASP A 129 0.90 -8.52 4.90
CA ASP A 129 -0.35 -7.80 5.08
C ASP A 129 -0.56 -7.53 6.57
N VAL A 130 -0.83 -6.28 6.94
CA VAL A 130 -0.86 -5.83 8.34
C VAL A 130 -2.22 -5.24 8.69
N ARG A 131 -2.69 -5.53 9.90
CA ARG A 131 -3.85 -4.88 10.52
C ARG A 131 -3.60 -4.69 12.01
N ALA A 132 -3.83 -3.48 12.50
CA ALA A 132 -3.58 -3.05 13.86
C ALA A 132 -2.16 -3.42 14.36
N GLY A 133 -1.16 -3.31 13.48
CA GLY A 133 0.24 -3.65 13.76
C GLY A 133 0.59 -5.15 13.76
N TYR A 134 -0.37 -6.03 13.42
CA TYR A 134 -0.14 -7.48 13.37
C TYR A 134 -0.19 -8.00 11.94
N VAL A 135 0.70 -8.95 11.62
CA VAL A 135 0.68 -9.65 10.33
C VAL A 135 -0.55 -10.56 10.25
N LEU A 136 -1.27 -10.49 9.13
CA LEU A 136 -2.39 -11.34 8.80
C LEU A 136 -2.03 -12.37 7.72
N ILE A 137 -2.69 -13.53 7.78
CA ILE A 137 -2.58 -14.61 6.79
C ILE A 137 -3.97 -15.17 6.45
N ASP A 138 -4.03 -16.13 5.54
CA ASP A 138 -5.27 -16.79 5.07
C ASP A 138 -6.30 -15.80 4.51
N GLY A 139 -5.86 -14.86 3.65
CA GLY A 139 -6.77 -13.86 3.07
C GLY A 139 -7.33 -12.90 4.12
N TRP A 140 -6.46 -12.46 5.05
CA TRP A 140 -6.77 -11.51 6.13
C TRP A 140 -7.72 -12.03 7.23
N GLN A 141 -7.94 -13.36 7.26
CA GLN A 141 -8.82 -14.00 8.23
C GLN A 141 -8.10 -14.36 9.54
N THR A 142 -6.81 -14.67 9.47
CA THR A 142 -6.05 -15.17 10.61
C THR A 142 -5.01 -14.13 11.04
N ARG A 143 -5.17 -13.60 12.26
CA ARG A 143 -4.12 -12.77 12.90
C ARG A 143 -3.02 -13.64 13.46
N THR A 144 -1.78 -13.29 13.16
CA THR A 144 -0.59 -13.95 13.72
C THR A 144 -0.02 -13.18 14.92
N SER A 145 0.97 -13.76 15.59
CA SER A 145 1.78 -13.06 16.60
C SER A 145 3.03 -12.41 16.02
N PHE A 146 3.21 -12.41 14.69
CA PHE A 146 4.40 -11.86 14.06
C PHE A 146 4.31 -10.34 14.00
N ASP A 147 5.42 -9.71 14.40
CA ASP A 147 5.71 -8.31 14.14
C ASP A 147 6.18 -8.13 12.68
N PRO A 148 5.62 -7.18 11.91
CA PRO A 148 5.94 -6.99 10.50
C PRO A 148 7.43 -6.72 10.21
N ILE A 149 8.09 -5.90 11.02
CA ILE A 149 9.51 -5.55 10.83
C ILE A 149 10.40 -6.75 11.11
N THR A 150 10.16 -7.44 12.23
CA THR A 150 10.91 -8.63 12.62
C THR A 150 10.75 -9.74 11.57
N LEU A 151 9.53 -9.92 11.06
CA LEU A 151 9.27 -10.87 9.98
C LEU A 151 10.00 -10.46 8.69
N GLY A 152 9.91 -9.21 8.28
CA GLY A 152 10.60 -8.69 7.09
C GLY A 152 12.12 -8.87 7.15
N ARG A 153 12.73 -8.63 8.32
CA ARG A 153 14.17 -8.87 8.54
C ARG A 153 14.56 -10.33 8.34
N SER A 154 13.68 -11.27 8.68
CA SER A 154 13.95 -12.71 8.52
C SER A 154 14.05 -13.15 7.06
N PHE A 155 13.62 -12.32 6.10
CA PHE A 155 13.67 -12.60 4.67
C PHE A 155 14.95 -12.12 3.97
N ARG A 156 15.76 -11.28 4.63
CA ARG A 156 16.93 -10.61 4.03
C ARG A 156 17.88 -11.58 3.31
N ASP A 157 18.23 -12.68 3.97
CA ASP A 157 19.25 -13.61 3.48
C ASP A 157 18.66 -14.75 2.64
N LEU A 158 17.37 -14.66 2.28
CA LEU A 158 16.69 -15.74 1.57
C LEU A 158 16.73 -15.58 0.05
N GLY A 159 17.08 -14.40 -0.48
CA GLY A 159 17.04 -14.11 -1.92
C GLY A 159 15.66 -13.64 -2.41
N VAL A 160 14.87 -13.03 -1.52
CA VAL A 160 13.58 -12.40 -1.85
C VAL A 160 13.84 -11.13 -2.66
N ALA A 161 13.11 -10.97 -3.76
CA ALA A 161 13.23 -9.84 -4.68
C ALA A 161 12.72 -8.52 -4.08
N ALA A 162 11.60 -8.61 -3.36
CA ALA A 162 10.95 -7.48 -2.71
C ALA A 162 9.95 -7.95 -1.65
N ILE A 163 9.55 -7.04 -0.77
CA ILE A 163 8.40 -7.22 0.12
C ILE A 163 7.27 -6.35 -0.40
N VAL A 164 6.11 -6.96 -0.65
CA VAL A 164 4.85 -6.23 -0.77
C VAL A 164 4.34 -5.98 0.64
N TYR A 165 4.22 -4.70 1.01
CA TYR A 165 3.67 -4.29 2.29
C TYR A 165 2.27 -3.72 2.06
N THR A 166 1.26 -4.38 2.65
CA THR A 166 -0.13 -3.94 2.57
C THR A 166 -0.61 -3.54 3.95
N ASP A 167 -0.92 -2.27 4.17
CA ASP A 167 -1.66 -1.86 5.37
C ASP A 167 -3.16 -1.90 5.10
N ILE A 168 -3.84 -2.81 5.78
CA ILE A 168 -5.28 -3.04 5.63
C ILE A 168 -6.09 -2.00 6.41
N ASP A 169 -5.53 -1.37 7.45
CA ASP A 169 -6.24 -0.35 8.24
C ASP A 169 -6.56 0.91 7.41
N ARG A 170 -5.87 1.10 6.28
CA ARG A 170 -6.22 2.14 5.30
C ARG A 170 -7.69 2.06 4.87
N PHE A 171 -8.23 0.85 4.72
CA PHE A 171 -9.61 0.64 4.30
C PHE A 171 -10.65 0.98 5.38
N GLU A 172 -10.19 1.34 6.58
CA GLU A 172 -11.00 1.81 7.71
C GLU A 172 -10.93 3.34 7.92
N ASN A 173 -10.39 4.08 6.94
CA ASN A 173 -10.23 5.55 6.92
C ASN A 173 -9.11 6.11 7.81
N HIS A 174 -7.99 5.41 7.93
CA HIS A 174 -6.78 5.90 8.61
C HIS A 174 -5.57 6.07 7.65
N PRO A 175 -5.68 6.89 6.58
CA PRO A 175 -4.63 6.99 5.55
C PRO A 175 -3.27 7.45 6.10
N GLU A 176 -3.29 8.33 7.10
CA GLU A 176 -2.08 8.82 7.79
C GLU A 176 -1.32 7.68 8.49
N SER A 177 -2.04 6.74 9.10
CA SER A 177 -1.45 5.59 9.79
C SER A 177 -0.75 4.66 8.81
N SER A 178 -1.32 4.48 7.62
CA SER A 178 -0.75 3.63 6.58
C SER A 178 0.50 4.20 5.94
N LEU A 179 0.57 5.52 5.79
CA LEU A 179 1.81 6.19 5.39
C LEU A 179 2.89 6.05 6.47
N ALA A 180 2.53 6.21 7.74
CA ALA A 180 3.46 6.01 8.85
C ALA A 180 4.03 4.57 8.87
N GLY A 181 3.16 3.55 8.79
CA GLY A 181 3.60 2.15 8.74
C GLY A 181 4.45 1.82 7.50
N THR A 182 4.09 2.38 6.33
CA THR A 182 4.89 2.22 5.11
C THR A 182 6.27 2.87 5.26
N SER A 183 6.33 4.07 5.83
CA SER A 183 7.59 4.78 6.11
C SER A 183 8.47 4.01 7.10
N GLU A 184 7.87 3.43 8.14
CA GLU A 184 8.58 2.64 9.15
C GLU A 184 9.20 1.39 8.53
N ILE A 185 8.43 0.63 7.76
CA ILE A 185 8.92 -0.56 7.06
C ILE A 185 10.02 -0.21 6.06
N GLY A 186 9.85 0.86 5.29
CA GLY A 186 10.88 1.36 4.36
C GLY A 186 12.17 1.80 5.07
N THR A 187 12.09 2.28 6.31
CA THR A 187 13.26 2.69 7.10
C THR A 187 13.97 1.50 7.72
N GLU A 188 13.22 0.53 8.23
CA GLU A 188 13.76 -0.54 9.09
C GLU A 188 14.24 -1.79 8.33
N LEU A 189 13.83 -1.93 7.07
CA LEU A 189 14.18 -3.05 6.19
C LEU A 189 15.11 -2.59 5.05
N ASP A 190 16.06 -3.45 4.69
CA ASP A 190 16.98 -3.23 3.56
C ASP A 190 16.50 -3.91 2.26
N LEU A 191 15.40 -4.66 2.32
CA LEU A 191 14.80 -5.28 1.13
C LEU A 191 13.92 -4.25 0.40
N PRO A 192 13.86 -4.28 -0.95
CA PRO A 192 12.99 -3.38 -1.71
C PRO A 192 11.54 -3.50 -1.28
N ILE A 193 10.90 -2.37 -0.95
CA ILE A 193 9.49 -2.35 -0.53
C ILE A 193 8.59 -1.93 -1.69
N ILE A 194 7.51 -2.68 -1.88
CA ILE A 194 6.40 -2.36 -2.77
C ILE A 194 5.18 -2.05 -1.89
N SER A 195 4.75 -0.80 -1.85
CA SER A 195 3.58 -0.40 -1.07
C SER A 195 2.28 -0.83 -1.77
N SER A 196 1.33 -1.37 -1.02
CA SER A 196 0.00 -1.75 -1.52
C SER A 196 -1.11 -1.18 -0.62
N GLY A 197 -2.24 -0.84 -1.22
CA GLY A 197 -3.41 -0.30 -0.50
C GLY A 197 -3.34 1.19 -0.16
N THR A 198 -2.25 1.88 -0.54
CA THR A 198 -1.94 3.26 -0.15
C THR A 198 -2.24 4.33 -1.19
N VAL A 199 -2.88 4.02 -2.32
CA VAL A 199 -3.07 5.00 -3.40
C VAL A 199 -4.54 5.25 -3.72
N ARG A 200 -4.95 6.53 -3.66
CA ARG A 200 -6.26 7.05 -4.09
C ARG A 200 -6.12 8.25 -5.02
N THR A 201 -5.09 9.08 -4.83
CA THR A 201 -4.80 10.25 -5.65
C THR A 201 -3.34 10.26 -6.09
N LEU A 202 -2.99 11.17 -7.01
CA LEU A 202 -1.59 11.41 -7.39
C LEU A 202 -0.75 11.92 -6.20
N ASP A 203 -1.35 12.67 -5.28
CA ASP A 203 -0.65 13.15 -4.08
C ASP A 203 -0.16 11.99 -3.20
N ASP A 204 -0.91 10.89 -3.10
CA ASP A 204 -0.44 9.69 -2.40
C ASP A 204 0.85 9.14 -3.04
N ILE A 205 0.94 9.15 -4.38
CA ILE A 205 2.12 8.69 -5.12
C ILE A 205 3.31 9.63 -4.87
N SER A 206 3.07 10.95 -4.89
CA SER A 206 4.08 11.95 -4.52
C SER A 206 4.64 11.68 -3.12
N LEU A 207 3.76 11.47 -2.14
CA LEU A 207 4.18 11.22 -0.75
C LEU A 207 4.99 9.92 -0.63
N LEU A 208 4.50 8.82 -1.22
CA LEU A 208 5.20 7.54 -1.21
C LEU A 208 6.58 7.61 -1.86
N SER A 209 6.74 8.42 -2.90
CA SER A 209 8.02 8.61 -3.57
C SER A 209 9.09 9.34 -2.73
N LEU A 210 8.67 10.03 -1.67
CA LEU A 210 9.56 10.69 -0.72
C LEU A 210 9.95 9.78 0.45
N LEU A 211 9.29 8.62 0.60
CA LEU A 211 9.57 7.69 1.68
C LEU A 211 10.81 6.84 1.37
N PRO A 212 11.60 6.47 2.40
CA PRO A 212 12.80 5.67 2.21
C PRO A 212 12.46 4.27 1.71
N ASN A 213 13.31 3.74 0.81
CA ASN A 213 13.26 2.35 0.33
C ASN A 213 11.93 1.90 -0.33
N ILE A 214 11.05 2.83 -0.70
CA ILE A 214 9.84 2.51 -1.47
C ILE A 214 10.19 2.44 -2.96
N HIS A 215 10.36 1.23 -3.44
CA HIS A 215 10.77 0.95 -4.81
C HIS A 215 9.58 0.80 -5.76
N GLY A 216 8.41 0.45 -5.23
CA GLY A 216 7.21 0.23 -6.03
C GLY A 216 5.91 0.56 -5.31
N VAL A 217 4.85 0.76 -6.08
CA VAL A 217 3.49 0.92 -5.56
C VAL A 217 2.49 0.16 -6.41
N ILE A 218 1.71 -0.70 -5.76
CA ILE A 218 0.60 -1.44 -6.36
C ILE A 218 -0.64 -0.55 -6.38
N THR A 219 -1.19 -0.30 -7.57
CA THR A 219 -2.34 0.58 -7.78
C THR A 219 -3.41 -0.11 -8.64
N GLY A 220 -4.47 -0.61 -8.03
CA GLY A 220 -5.61 -1.21 -8.74
C GLY A 220 -6.79 -0.26 -8.83
N ARG A 221 -7.59 -0.20 -7.75
CA ARG A 221 -8.89 0.51 -7.72
C ARG A 221 -8.85 1.94 -8.25
N ALA A 222 -7.82 2.72 -7.91
CA ALA A 222 -7.72 4.12 -8.35
C ALA A 222 -7.56 4.28 -9.87
N LEU A 223 -6.89 3.32 -10.53
CA LEU A 223 -6.77 3.28 -11.98
C LEU A 223 -8.10 2.83 -12.62
N PHE A 224 -8.71 1.76 -12.11
CA PHE A 224 -9.98 1.26 -12.64
C PHE A 224 -11.14 2.26 -12.50
N SER A 225 -11.17 3.04 -11.41
CA SER A 225 -12.16 4.08 -11.22
C SER A 225 -11.87 5.38 -11.99
N GLY A 226 -10.71 5.48 -12.65
CA GLY A 226 -10.24 6.72 -13.30
C GLY A 226 -9.95 7.87 -12.32
N ALA A 227 -9.70 7.56 -11.04
CA ALA A 227 -9.33 8.57 -10.05
C ALA A 227 -7.89 9.06 -10.26
N ILE A 228 -7.06 8.24 -10.90
CA ILE A 228 -5.68 8.52 -11.28
C ILE A 228 -5.48 8.10 -12.73
N ASP A 229 -4.84 8.94 -13.52
CA ASP A 229 -4.31 8.54 -14.82
C ASP A 229 -2.94 7.86 -14.65
N LEU A 230 -2.74 6.73 -15.32
CA LEU A 230 -1.52 5.93 -15.19
C LEU A 230 -0.29 6.65 -15.76
N LYS A 231 -0.42 7.42 -16.85
CA LYS A 231 0.72 8.15 -17.43
C LYS A 231 1.18 9.25 -16.49
N GLU A 232 0.23 9.98 -15.89
CA GLU A 232 0.51 10.99 -14.87
C GLU A 232 1.19 10.37 -13.64
N ALA A 233 0.68 9.23 -13.16
CA ALA A 233 1.28 8.49 -12.05
C ALA A 233 2.73 8.05 -12.33
N ILE A 234 2.99 7.53 -13.54
CA ILE A 234 4.35 7.10 -13.95
C ILE A 234 5.29 8.30 -14.06
N ALA A 235 4.84 9.40 -14.67
CA ALA A 235 5.65 10.61 -14.80
C ALA A 235 6.06 11.14 -13.43
N LEU A 236 5.08 11.26 -12.52
CA LEU A 236 5.31 11.71 -11.15
C LEU A 236 6.27 10.79 -10.39
N ALA A 237 6.10 9.47 -10.48
CA ALA A 237 6.95 8.50 -9.81
C ALA A 237 8.41 8.46 -10.32
N ARG A 238 8.67 9.04 -11.50
CA ARG A 238 10.00 9.24 -12.09
C ARG A 238 10.63 10.58 -11.69
N GLU A 239 9.82 11.63 -11.52
CA GLU A 239 10.29 12.99 -11.22
C GLU A 239 10.76 13.18 -9.77
N SER A 240 10.22 12.42 -8.81
CA SER A 240 10.48 12.62 -7.38
C SER A 240 11.88 12.22 -6.87
N GLY A 241 12.88 12.13 -7.75
CA GLY A 241 14.25 12.26 -7.32
C GLY A 241 14.47 13.71 -6.87
N VAL A 242 14.27 14.01 -5.59
CA VAL A 242 14.77 15.27 -5.02
C VAL A 242 16.26 15.30 -5.30
N ASP A 243 16.72 16.22 -6.14
CA ASP A 243 18.15 16.46 -6.36
C ASP A 243 18.79 16.71 -4.99
N PRO A 244 19.69 15.84 -4.51
CA PRO A 244 20.29 16.00 -3.18
C PRO A 244 21.02 17.34 -3.03
N SER A 245 21.47 17.93 -4.13
CA SER A 245 22.08 19.26 -4.13
C SER A 245 21.10 20.37 -3.71
N LEU A 246 19.79 20.18 -3.87
CA LEU A 246 18.77 21.10 -3.36
C LEU A 246 18.69 21.09 -1.82
N ALA A 247 19.06 19.97 -1.19
CA ALA A 247 19.21 19.90 0.27
C ALA A 247 20.52 20.58 0.73
N GLU A 248 21.59 20.49 -0.08
CA GLU A 248 22.87 21.17 0.16
C GLU A 248 22.81 22.69 -0.03
N GLU A 249 21.94 23.19 -0.94
CA GLU A 249 21.73 24.63 -1.07
C GLU A 249 21.13 25.27 0.19
N GLY A 250 20.63 24.44 1.12
CA GLY A 250 19.77 24.85 2.19
C GLY A 250 18.51 25.51 1.65
N VAL A 251 17.50 25.68 2.49
CA VAL A 251 16.58 26.79 2.26
C VAL A 251 17.42 28.04 2.46
N ARG A 252 18.05 28.57 1.39
CA ARG A 252 18.53 29.95 1.41
C ARG A 252 17.32 30.75 1.89
N PRO A 253 17.41 31.52 2.98
CA PRO A 253 16.32 32.40 3.35
C PRO A 253 16.01 33.17 2.07
N GLN A 254 14.80 33.01 1.52
CA GLN A 254 14.32 34.01 0.59
C GLN A 254 14.60 35.33 1.29
N GLN A 255 15.33 36.24 0.62
CA GLN A 255 15.45 37.61 1.10
C GLN A 255 14.06 37.98 1.57
N ALA A 256 13.93 38.25 2.87
CA ALA A 256 12.64 38.30 3.53
C ALA A 256 11.69 39.08 2.62
N SER A 257 10.75 38.38 1.99
CA SER A 257 9.58 39.02 1.42
C SER A 257 9.08 39.90 2.56
N PRO A 258 8.83 41.20 2.32
CA PRO A 258 8.46 42.11 3.40
C PRO A 258 7.42 41.40 4.22
N THR A 259 7.78 41.12 5.49
CA THR A 259 6.91 40.41 6.43
C THR A 259 5.55 41.05 6.27
N PRO A 260 4.46 40.28 6.06
CA PRO A 260 3.13 40.87 6.08
C PRO A 260 3.01 41.57 7.41
N THR A 261 3.17 42.90 7.40
CA THR A 261 3.04 43.72 8.59
C THR A 261 1.58 43.60 9.00
N GLY A 262 1.35 42.85 10.07
CA GLY A 262 0.09 42.84 10.79
C GLY A 262 -0.86 41.71 10.43
N GLN A 263 -0.57 40.51 10.91
CA GLN A 263 -1.57 39.86 11.77
C GLN A 263 -0.91 39.56 13.10
N THR A 264 -1.03 40.50 14.04
CA THR A 264 -0.74 40.24 15.44
C THR A 264 -1.68 39.13 15.91
N ILE A 265 -1.13 37.98 16.26
CA ILE A 265 -1.86 36.94 16.99
C ILE A 265 -2.46 37.64 18.23
N PRO A 266 -3.79 37.61 18.43
CA PRO A 266 -4.40 38.22 19.59
C PRO A 266 -3.75 37.65 20.87
N PRO A 267 -3.48 38.47 21.91
CA PRO A 267 -2.84 37.99 23.14
C PRO A 267 -3.60 36.87 23.87
N ASN A 268 -4.86 36.60 23.47
CA ASN A 268 -5.71 35.54 23.99
C ASN A 268 -6.09 34.49 22.92
N TYR A 269 -5.23 34.26 21.92
CA TYR A 269 -5.48 33.24 20.91
C TYR A 269 -5.22 31.84 21.49
N THR A 270 -6.30 31.13 21.83
CA THR A 270 -6.26 29.70 22.14
C THR A 270 -6.53 28.88 20.87
N THR A 271 -5.74 27.84 20.63
CA THR A 271 -6.02 26.88 19.56
C THR A 271 -7.11 25.91 20.01
N MET A 272 -7.83 25.32 19.04
CA MET A 272 -8.79 24.25 19.31
C MET A 272 -8.15 23.11 20.13
N GLY A 273 -6.92 22.72 19.77
CA GLY A 273 -6.18 21.68 20.47
C GLY A 273 -5.92 22.00 21.95
N GLN A 274 -5.52 23.24 22.25
CA GLN A 274 -5.27 23.66 23.63
C GLN A 274 -6.55 23.64 24.47
N GLU A 275 -7.67 24.12 23.94
CA GLU A 275 -8.94 24.13 24.68
C GLU A 275 -9.51 22.73 24.89
N LEU A 276 -9.38 21.82 23.91
CA LEU A 276 -9.78 20.43 24.07
C LEU A 276 -8.92 19.71 25.11
N LEU A 277 -7.61 20.01 25.16
CA LEU A 277 -6.68 19.44 26.12
C LEU A 277 -6.98 19.92 27.55
N ASP A 278 -7.23 21.21 27.73
CA ASP A 278 -7.56 21.79 29.04
C ASP A 278 -8.92 21.27 29.54
N LEU A 279 -9.91 21.14 28.66
CA LEU A 279 -11.20 20.54 28.98
C LEU A 279 -11.07 19.05 29.37
N HIS A 280 -10.23 18.30 28.66
CA HIS A 280 -9.95 16.90 28.99
C HIS A 280 -9.30 16.78 30.37
N ARG A 281 -8.29 17.60 30.65
CA ARG A 281 -7.62 17.62 31.95
C ARG A 281 -8.59 17.95 33.08
N ALA A 282 -9.43 18.97 32.92
CA ALA A 282 -10.43 19.35 33.91
C ALA A 282 -11.47 18.23 34.17
N HIS A 283 -11.83 17.46 33.15
CA HIS A 283 -12.68 16.29 33.31
C HIS A 283 -11.98 15.15 34.06
N THR A 284 -10.72 14.84 33.70
CA THR A 284 -9.92 13.80 34.36
C THR A 284 -9.64 14.13 35.83
N GLU A 285 -9.48 15.41 36.16
CA GLU A 285 -9.30 15.92 37.53
C GLU A 285 -10.62 16.01 38.31
N GLY A 286 -11.75 15.66 37.69
CA GLY A 286 -13.07 15.64 38.32
C GLY A 286 -13.72 17.01 38.51
N ALA A 287 -13.15 18.06 37.92
CA ALA A 287 -13.67 19.43 37.97
C ALA A 287 -14.87 19.65 37.02
N VAL A 288 -15.09 18.74 36.07
CA VAL A 288 -16.16 18.80 35.07
C VAL A 288 -16.84 17.44 34.99
N SER A 289 -18.17 17.41 35.07
CA SER A 289 -18.94 16.17 34.90
C SER A 289 -18.91 15.66 33.46
N VAL A 290 -19.25 14.39 33.24
CA VAL A 290 -19.27 13.79 31.89
C VAL A 290 -20.20 14.55 30.94
N GLU A 291 -21.36 15.00 31.44
CA GLU A 291 -22.37 15.71 30.64
C GLU A 291 -21.91 17.13 30.26
N GLU A 292 -21.25 17.83 31.19
CA GLU A 292 -20.63 19.14 30.94
C GLU A 292 -19.44 19.02 29.97
N TYR A 293 -18.63 17.97 30.10
CA TYR A 293 -17.51 17.69 29.20
C TYR A 293 -18.00 17.52 27.75
N GLN A 294 -19.02 16.70 27.50
CA GLN A 294 -19.55 16.49 26.16
C GLN A 294 -20.14 17.77 25.57
N THR A 295 -20.89 18.52 26.38
CA THR A 295 -21.50 19.79 25.97
C THR A 295 -20.43 20.84 25.62
N ALA A 296 -19.39 20.96 26.43
CA ALA A 296 -18.29 21.90 26.21
C ALA A 296 -17.44 21.50 24.99
N ARG A 297 -17.16 20.21 24.82
CA ARG A 297 -16.42 19.67 23.68
C ARG A 297 -17.15 19.99 22.37
N GLN A 298 -18.45 19.76 22.30
CA GLN A 298 -19.24 20.05 21.11
C GLN A 298 -19.21 21.56 20.77
N LYS A 299 -19.31 22.42 21.78
CA LYS A 299 -19.21 23.88 21.59
C LYS A 299 -17.85 24.31 21.05
N ILE A 300 -16.75 23.72 21.53
CA ILE A 300 -15.40 24.00 21.03
C ILE A 300 -15.29 23.61 19.56
N LEU A 301 -15.68 22.38 19.20
CA LEU A 301 -15.63 21.90 17.81
C LEU A 301 -16.46 22.78 16.87
N THR A 302 -17.69 23.13 17.26
CA THR A 302 -18.56 24.00 16.44
C THR A 302 -18.04 25.43 16.28
N ARG A 303 -17.25 25.94 17.24
CA ARG A 303 -16.68 27.28 17.15
C ARG A 303 -15.50 27.35 16.16
N PHE A 304 -14.72 26.27 16.04
CA PHE A 304 -13.56 26.20 15.15
C PHE A 304 -13.88 25.63 13.75
N ASP A 305 -15.09 25.09 13.55
CA ASP A 305 -15.62 24.70 12.22
C ASP A 305 -16.13 25.88 11.36
N LYS A 306 -16.05 27.13 11.85
CA LYS A 306 -16.47 28.36 11.14
C LYS A 306 -15.28 29.18 10.69
#